data_AF-A0A935PHT4-F1
#
_entry.id   AF-A0A935PHT4-F1
#
_cell.length_a   1.000
_cell.length_b   1.000
_cell.length_c   1.000
_cell.angle_alpha   90.00
_cell.angle_beta   90.00
_cell.angle_gamma   90.00
#
_symmetry.space_group_name_H-M   'P 1'
#
loop_
_entity.id
_entity.type
_entity.pdbx_description
1 polymer ?
#
loop_
_entity_poly.entity_id
_entity_poly.type
_entity_poly.pdbx_seq_one_letter_code
_entity_poly.pdbx_strand_id
1 'polypeptide(L)' 'MPAGDFAEVMATARALAPRGGAVLLSPACSSYDMFDHYEHRGGTFRQIVESW' A
#
# COMPACT_ATOMS: atom_id res chain seq x y z
N MET A 1 -1.38 -13.93 -9.65
CA MET A 1 -0.06 -13.41 -9.24
C MET A 1 -0.12 -13.26 -7.73
N PRO A 2 0.74 -13.94 -6.94
CA PRO A 2 0.81 -13.62 -5.51
C PRO A 2 1.21 -12.14 -5.42
N ALA A 3 0.48 -11.36 -4.62
CA ALA A 3 0.84 -9.97 -4.40
C ALA A 3 2.26 -9.95 -3.82
N GLY A 4 3.18 -9.28 -4.51
CA GLY A 4 4.53 -9.06 -4.02
C GLY A 4 4.51 -8.33 -2.68
N ASP A 5 5.69 -8.15 -2.09
CA ASP A 5 5.86 -7.36 -0.87
C ASP A 5 5.09 -6.03 -0.96
N PHE A 6 4.55 -5.53 0.15
CA PHE A 6 3.68 -4.35 0.18
C PHE A 6 4.34 -3.14 -0.49
N ALA A 7 5.66 -3.00 -0.37
CA ALA A 7 6.45 -1.97 -1.06
C ALA A 7 6.40 -2.09 -2.60
N GLU A 8 6.43 -3.31 -3.15
CA GLU A 8 6.37 -3.56 -4.59
C GLU A 8 4.99 -3.19 -5.16
N VAL A 9 3.91 -3.54 -4.43
CA VAL A 9 2.55 -3.14 -4.77
C VAL A 9 2.42 -1.62 -4.79
N MET A 10 2.98 -0.95 -3.78
CA MET A 10 2.98 0.51 -3.68
C MET A 10 3.76 1.19 -4.81
N ALA A 11 4.95 0.68 -5.16
CA ALA A 11 5.74 1.18 -6.27
C ALA A 11 4.99 1.03 -7.61
N THR A 12 4.34 -0.12 -7.81
CA THR A 12 3.53 -0.39 -9.00
C THR A 12 2.33 0.57 -9.08
N ALA A 13 1.61 0.76 -7.97
CA ALA A 13 0.49 1.69 -7.92
C ALA A 13 0.90 3.14 -8.23
N ARG A 14 2.06 3.59 -7.70
CA ARG A 14 2.63 4.91 -8.00
C ARG A 14 2.95 5.06 -9.49
N ALA A 15 3.54 4.05 -10.11
CA ALA A 15 3.91 4.08 -11.52
C ALA A 15 2.68 4.09 -12.46
N LEU A 16 1.58 3.46 -12.05
CA LEU A 16 0.34 3.39 -12.83
C LEU A 16 -0.57 4.61 -12.64
N ALA A 17 -0.45 5.34 -11.53
CA ALA A 17 -1.26 6.51 -11.27
C ALA A 17 -0.91 7.66 -12.24
N PRO A 18 -1.89 8.23 -12.97
CA PRO A 18 -1.62 9.36 -13.85
C PRO A 18 -1.28 10.62 -13.05
N ARG A 19 -0.66 11.61 -13.69
CA ARG A 19 -0.44 12.93 -13.07
C ARG A 19 -1.77 13.52 -12.62
N GLY A 20 -1.86 13.91 -11.35
CA GLY A 20 -3.09 14.42 -10.73
C GLY A 20 -4.10 13.33 -10.33
N GLY A 21 -3.78 12.05 -10.54
CA GLY A 21 -4.57 10.92 -10.03
C GLY A 21 -4.31 10.64 -8.55
N ALA A 22 -5.00 9.64 -8.01
CA ALA A 22 -4.89 9.21 -6.62
C ALA A 22 -4.68 7.69 -6.52
N VAL A 23 -3.99 7.26 -5.45
CA VAL A 23 -3.85 5.87 -5.06
C VAL A 23 -4.62 5.67 -3.74
N LEU A 24 -5.55 4.72 -3.71
CA LEU A 24 -6.37 4.40 -2.54
C LEU A 24 -5.99 3.03 -1.98
N LEU A 25 -5.63 2.99 -0.70
CA LEU A 25 -5.50 1.74 0.04
C LEU A 25 -6.88 1.29 0.57
N SER A 26 -7.50 0.29 -0.07
CA SER A 26 -8.77 -0.30 0.37
C SER A 26 -8.73 -1.83 0.33
N PRO A 27 -8.15 -2.47 1.36
CA PRO A 27 -7.84 -3.91 1.33
C PRO A 27 -9.03 -4.83 1.59
N ALA A 28 -10.20 -4.30 1.98
CA ALA A 28 -11.47 -5.02 2.23
C ALA A 28 -11.42 -6.24 3.19
N CYS A 29 -10.24 -6.62 3.71
CA CYS A 29 -9.98 -7.81 4.52
C CYS A 29 -9.07 -7.50 5.73
N SER A 30 -9.09 -8.43 6.70
CA SER A 30 -8.22 -8.40 7.88
C SER A 30 -6.74 -8.36 7.48
N SER A 31 -5.94 -7.62 8.24
CA SER A 31 -4.54 -7.33 7.91
C SER A 31 -3.54 -8.41 8.31
N TYR A 32 -3.99 -9.47 9.00
CA TYR A 32 -3.14 -10.43 9.73
C TYR A 32 -2.21 -11.28 8.87
N ASP A 33 -2.40 -11.30 7.55
CA ASP A 33 -1.58 -12.09 6.64
C ASP A 33 -0.20 -11.46 6.42
N MET A 34 -0.10 -10.12 6.51
CA MET A 34 1.12 -9.33 6.25
C MET A 34 1.43 -8.30 7.36
N PHE A 35 0.51 -8.03 8.29
CA PHE A 35 0.65 -7.00 9.32
C PHE A 35 0.01 -7.41 10.64
N ASP A 36 0.61 -6.99 11.76
CA ASP A 36 0.12 -7.31 13.10
C ASP A 36 -1.29 -6.77 13.39
N HIS A 37 -1.66 -5.63 12.78
CA HIS A 37 -2.97 -5.00 12.92
C HIS A 37 -3.20 -3.93 11.83
N TYR A 38 -4.40 -3.35 11.76
CA TYR A 38 -4.78 -2.44 10.68
C TYR A 38 -4.01 -1.11 10.73
N GLU A 39 -3.67 -0.61 11.93
CA GLU A 39 -2.86 0.60 12.09
C GLU A 39 -1.42 0.39 11.62
N HIS A 40 -0.83 -0.81 11.81
CA HIS A 40 0.50 -1.12 11.28
C HIS A 40 0.50 -0.98 9.76
N ARG A 41 -0.47 -1.61 9.08
CA ARG A 41 -0.65 -1.49 7.61
C ARG A 41 -0.82 -0.03 7.16
N GLY A 42 -1.64 0.75 7.88
CA GLY A 42 -1.85 2.17 7.59
C GLY A 42 -0.60 3.02 7.82
N GLY A 43 0.16 2.73 8.87
CA GLY A 43 1.44 3.36 9.18
C GLY A 43 2.49 3.09 8.11
N THR A 44 2.63 1.84 7.67
CA THR A 44 3.54 1.47 6.57
C THR A 44 3.15 2.18 5.27
N PHE A 45 1.86 2.23 4.93
CA PHE A 45 1.39 3.00 3.77
C PHE A 45 1.79 4.47 3.86
N ARG A 46 1.56 5.10 5.01
CA ARG A 46 1.92 6.50 5.26
C ARG A 46 3.43 6.73 5.12
N GLN A 47 4.26 5.89 5.74
CA GLN A 47 5.72 5.99 5.67
C GLN A 47 6.23 5.92 4.23
N ILE A 48 5.68 4.99 3.44
CA ILE A 48 6.04 4.85 2.03
C ILE A 48 5.64 6.12 1.27
N VAL A 49 4.41 6.61 1.43
CA VAL A 49 3.93 7.84 0.76
C VAL A 49 4.75 9.08 1.18
N GLU A 50 5.16 9.20 2.43
CA GLU A 50 5.99 10.32 2.91
C GLU A 50 7.43 10.27 2.37
N SER A 51 7.91 9.11 1.91
CA SER A 51 9.24 8.94 1.31
C SER A 51 9.29 9.23 -0.20
N TRP A 52 8.16 9.58 -0.81
CA TRP A 52 8.00 9.66 -2.26
C TRP A 52 8.36 10.99 -2.90
#